data_AF-A0A151R7N3-F1
#
_entry.id   AF-A0A151R7N3-F1
#
_cell.length_a   1.000
_cell.length_b   1.000
_cell.length_c   1.000
_cell.angle_alpha   90.00
_cell.angle_beta   90.00
_cell.angle_gamma   90.00
#
_symmetry.space_group_name_H-M   'P 1'
#
loop_
_entity.id
_entity.type
_entity.pdbx_description
1 polymer ?
#
loop_
_entity_poly.entity_id
_entity_poly.type
_entity_poly.pdbx_seq_one_letter_code
_entity_poly.pdbx_strand_id
1 'polypeptide(L)'
;RWRALATQVEPSLSDKEMVTMFINSLGGLYYDKMIGNTLTLFADIVTIGERVEQGLRSERIAKAPMSYDSKKPYRKKKEEGVNVVTIVTSQARKQTAP
;
A
#
# COMPACT_ATOMS: atom_id res chain seq x y z
N ARG A 1 25.88 -34.71 -14.30
CA ARG A 1 26.73 -33.71 -13.62
C ARG A 1 25.91 -32.73 -12.78
N TRP A 2 25.01 -31.92 -13.35
CA TRP A 2 24.16 -31.00 -12.59
C TRP A 2 23.25 -31.68 -11.56
N ARG A 3 22.67 -32.84 -11.89
CA ARG A 3 21.87 -33.62 -10.91
C ARG A 3 22.66 -33.99 -9.66
N ALA A 4 23.92 -34.41 -9.79
CA ALA A 4 24.76 -34.80 -8.66
C ALA A 4 25.24 -33.60 -7.81
N LEU A 5 25.30 -32.40 -8.41
CA LEU A 5 25.58 -31.16 -7.70
C LEU A 5 24.32 -30.62 -7.00
N ALA A 6 23.17 -30.72 -7.65
CA ALA A 6 21.88 -30.36 -7.07
C ALA A 6 21.52 -31.23 -5.86
N THR A 7 21.90 -32.52 -5.86
CA THR A 7 21.73 -33.41 -4.69
C THR A 7 22.69 -33.11 -3.54
N GLN A 8 23.75 -32.32 -3.76
CA GLN A 8 24.67 -31.87 -2.70
C GLN A 8 24.21 -30.57 -2.03
N VAL A 9 23.21 -29.88 -2.59
CA VAL A 9 22.54 -28.75 -1.93
C VAL A 9 21.50 -29.26 -0.91
N GLU A 10 21.78 -30.43 -0.33
CA GLU A 10 21.14 -30.83 0.92
C GLU A 10 21.92 -30.14 2.05
N PRO A 11 21.24 -29.38 2.92
CA PRO A 11 19.86 -29.62 3.35
C PRO A 11 18.84 -28.94 2.44
N SER A 12 17.69 -29.61 2.24
CA SER A 12 16.48 -28.90 1.83
C SER A 12 16.29 -27.71 2.77
N LEU A 13 16.19 -26.51 2.20
CA LEU A 13 15.99 -25.30 3.00
C LEU A 13 14.78 -25.48 3.91
N SER A 14 14.95 -25.19 5.19
CA SER A 14 13.82 -25.15 6.11
C SER A 14 12.85 -24.05 5.68
N ASP A 15 11.57 -24.18 6.05
CA ASP A 15 10.59 -23.12 5.78
C ASP A 15 11.08 -21.75 6.28
N LYS A 16 11.73 -21.71 7.44
CA LYS A 16 12.31 -20.47 7.99
C LYS A 16 13.35 -19.84 7.07
N GLU A 17 14.24 -20.65 6.50
CA GLU A 17 15.25 -20.18 5.56
C GLU A 17 14.60 -19.73 4.25
N MET A 18 13.64 -20.49 3.73
CA MET A 18 12.90 -20.12 2.52
C MET A 18 12.11 -18.82 2.69
N VAL A 19 11.43 -18.64 3.83
CA VAL A 19 10.73 -17.40 4.18
C VAL A 19 11.72 -16.24 4.27
N THR A 20 12.85 -16.44 4.94
CA THR A 20 13.89 -15.40 5.05
C THR A 20 14.43 -14.98 3.69
N MET A 21 14.78 -15.94 2.84
CA MET A 21 15.26 -15.67 1.48
C MET A 21 14.20 -14.98 0.62
N PHE A 22 12.94 -15.42 0.73
CA PHE A 22 11.84 -14.83 0.00
C PHE A 22 11.61 -13.38 0.41
N ILE A 23 11.49 -13.09 1.71
CA ILE A 23 11.28 -11.73 2.22
C ILE A 23 12.46 -10.82 1.82
N ASN A 24 13.71 -11.30 1.92
CA ASN A 24 14.89 -10.53 1.51
C ASN A 24 14.95 -10.24 0.00
N SER A 25 14.28 -11.05 -0.83
CA SER A 25 14.20 -10.84 -2.28
C SER A 25 13.13 -9.81 -2.68
N LEU A 26 12.21 -9.45 -1.78
CA LEU A 26 11.15 -8.49 -2.06
C LEU A 26 11.69 -7.05 -2.07
N GLY A 27 11.24 -6.27 -3.04
CA GLY A 27 11.59 -4.85 -3.14
C GLY A 27 10.56 -3.93 -2.47
N GLY A 28 11.05 -2.86 -1.83
CA GLY A 28 10.29 -1.67 -1.41
C GLY A 28 8.90 -1.97 -0.84
N LEU A 29 7.86 -1.56 -1.57
CA LEU A 29 6.46 -1.65 -1.15
C LEU A 29 6.00 -3.06 -0.78
N TYR A 30 6.56 -4.12 -1.36
CA TYR A 30 6.18 -5.49 -1.04
C TYR A 30 6.79 -5.93 0.29
N TYR A 31 8.05 -5.59 0.54
CA TYR A 31 8.72 -5.85 1.81
C TYR A 31 7.97 -5.18 2.98
N ASP A 32 7.64 -3.89 2.85
CA ASP A 32 6.94 -3.13 3.89
C ASP A 32 5.58 -3.73 4.26
N LYS A 33 4.88 -4.34 3.30
CA LYS A 33 3.59 -5.01 3.55
C LYS A 33 3.74 -6.41 4.09
N MET A 34 4.89 -7.05 3.91
CA MET A 34 5.14 -8.45 4.26
C MET A 34 5.93 -8.63 5.57
N ILE A 35 6.75 -7.65 5.96
CA ILE A 35 7.66 -7.75 7.13
C ILE A 35 6.94 -7.88 8.48
N GLY A 36 5.67 -7.46 8.55
CA GLY A 36 4.85 -7.58 9.75
C GLY A 36 4.25 -8.97 9.98
N ASN A 37 4.47 -9.92 9.07
CA ASN A 37 3.88 -11.25 9.16
C ASN A 37 4.68 -12.18 10.09
N THR A 38 3.98 -12.91 10.96
CA THR A 38 4.59 -13.82 11.95
C THR A 38 4.62 -15.29 11.53
N LEU A 39 4.15 -15.62 10.31
CA LEU A 39 4.09 -16.99 9.82
C LEU A 39 5.47 -17.51 9.43
N THR A 40 5.70 -18.79 9.74
CA THR A 40 6.96 -19.47 9.52
C THR A 40 6.91 -20.47 8.38
N LEU A 41 5.72 -20.84 7.90
CA LEU A 41 5.54 -21.76 6.77
C LEU A 41 5.67 -20.99 5.45
N PHE A 42 6.47 -21.54 4.53
CA PHE A 42 6.71 -20.88 3.26
C PHE A 42 5.44 -20.75 2.41
N ALA A 43 4.59 -21.78 2.39
CA ALA A 43 3.34 -21.76 1.64
C ALA A 43 2.38 -20.63 2.08
N ASP A 44 2.30 -20.36 3.37
CA ASP A 44 1.43 -19.30 3.88
C ASP A 44 1.97 -17.91 3.53
N ILE A 45 3.29 -17.73 3.61
CA ILE A 45 3.96 -16.49 3.18
C ILE A 45 3.72 -16.21 1.71
N VAL A 46 3.86 -17.22 0.84
CA VAL A 46 3.57 -17.09 -0.60
C VAL A 46 2.12 -16.66 -0.82
N THR A 47 1.18 -17.32 -0.13
CA THR A 47 -0.25 -16.99 -0.22
C THR A 47 -0.55 -15.55 0.17
N ILE A 48 0.11 -15.02 1.22
CA ILE A 48 -0.03 -13.62 1.61
C ILE A 48 0.58 -12.69 0.56
N GLY A 49 1.76 -13.04 0.02
CA GLY A 49 2.42 -12.28 -1.05
C GLY A 49 1.52 -12.08 -2.27
N GLU A 50 0.85 -13.14 -2.71
CA GLU A 50 -0.13 -13.08 -3.82
C GLU A 50 -1.30 -12.13 -3.50
N ARG A 51 -1.83 -12.19 -2.27
CA ARG A 51 -2.92 -11.28 -1.84
C ARG A 51 -2.47 -9.83 -1.78
N VAL A 52 -1.23 -9.57 -1.34
CA VAL A 52 -0.64 -8.23 -1.34
C VAL A 52 -0.49 -7.70 -2.76
N GLU A 53 0.00 -8.52 -3.70
CA GLU A 53 0.08 -8.14 -5.12
C GLU A 53 -1.31 -7.82 -5.70
N GLN A 54 -2.29 -8.67 -5.45
CA GLN A 54 -3.68 -8.43 -5.87
C GLN A 54 -4.24 -7.15 -5.26
N GLY A 55 -3.97 -6.88 -3.98
CA GLY A 55 -4.38 -5.66 -3.30
C GLY A 55 -3.75 -4.39 -3.89
N LEU A 56 -2.48 -4.46 -4.29
CA LEU A 56 -1.77 -3.35 -4.96
C LEU A 56 -2.26 -3.11 -6.39
N ARG A 57 -2.65 -4.18 -7.11
CA ARG A 57 -3.21 -4.10 -8.46
C ARG A 57 -4.64 -3.57 -8.48
N SER A 58 -5.42 -3.89 -7.46
CA SER A 58 -6.81 -3.47 -7.30
C SER A 58 -6.98 -2.13 -6.56
N GLU A 59 -5.88 -1.43 -6.25
CA GLU A 59 -5.84 -0.19 -5.45
C GLU A 59 -6.47 -0.31 -4.04
N ARG A 60 -6.83 -1.52 -3.60
CA ARG A 60 -7.27 -1.80 -2.23
C ARG A 60 -6.17 -1.52 -1.20
N ILE A 61 -4.91 -1.63 -1.62
CA ILE A 61 -3.73 -1.26 -0.85
C ILE A 61 -3.08 -0.07 -1.55
N ALA A 62 -3.01 1.06 -0.85
CA ALA A 62 -2.34 2.25 -1.38
C ALA A 62 -0.86 1.94 -1.67
N LYS A 63 -0.41 2.29 -2.88
CA LYS A 63 1.02 2.32 -3.22
C LYS A 63 1.64 3.46 -2.41
N ALA A 64 2.71 3.20 -1.65
CA ALA A 64 3.36 4.30 -0.94
C ALA A 64 3.89 5.31 -1.97
N PRO A 65 3.84 6.62 -1.66
CA PRO A 65 4.37 7.63 -2.56
C PRO A 65 5.86 7.38 -2.75
N MET A 66 6.26 6.95 -3.94
CA MET A 66 7.68 6.91 -4.32
C MET A 66 8.17 8.35 -4.45
N SER A 67 8.57 8.96 -3.33
CA SER A 67 9.15 10.30 -3.33
C SER A 67 10.67 10.19 -3.48
N TYR A 68 11.14 9.87 -4.68
CA TYR A 68 12.34 10.51 -5.20
C TYR A 68 11.84 11.58 -6.18
N ASP A 69 12.25 12.81 -5.91
CA ASP A 69 11.81 14.08 -6.52
C ASP A 69 11.03 13.97 -7.85
N SER A 70 9.75 14.27 -7.78
CA SER A 70 8.97 14.74 -8.92
C SER A 70 8.05 15.81 -8.39
N LYS A 71 8.46 17.06 -8.60
CA LYS A 71 7.72 18.30 -8.32
C LYS A 71 6.20 18.08 -8.35
N LYS A 72 5.56 18.45 -7.24
CA LYS A 72 4.10 18.61 -7.12
C LYS A 72 3.49 19.18 -8.41
N PRO A 73 2.36 18.63 -8.88
CA PRO A 73 1.25 19.46 -9.25
C PRO A 73 0.22 19.38 -8.11
N TYR A 74 0.02 20.54 -7.50
CA TYR A 74 -1.17 20.90 -6.73
C TYR A 74 -2.40 20.09 -7.19
N ARG A 75 -3.03 19.31 -6.29
CA ARG A 75 -4.44 18.96 -6.48
C ARG A 75 -5.23 20.26 -6.36
N LYS A 76 -5.47 20.93 -7.50
CA LYS A 76 -6.64 21.80 -7.63
C LYS A 76 -7.85 20.89 -7.42
N LYS A 77 -8.46 21.00 -6.26
CA LYS A 77 -9.81 20.49 -5.98
C LYS A 77 -10.69 21.11 -7.06
N LYS A 78 -11.09 20.32 -8.06
CA LYS A 78 -12.12 20.74 -9.01
C LYS A 78 -13.41 20.91 -8.21
N GLU A 79 -13.99 22.09 -8.34
CA GLU A 79 -15.34 22.42 -7.89
C GLU A 79 -16.31 21.39 -8.45
N GLU A 80 -16.87 20.58 -7.56
CA GLU A 80 -18.09 19.85 -7.84
C GLU A 80 -19.24 20.80 -7.53
N GLY A 81 -19.97 21.18 -8.58
CA GLY A 81 -21.05 22.14 -8.53
C GLY A 81 -22.14 21.71 -7.55
N VAL A 82 -22.24 22.42 -6.42
CA VAL A 82 -23.42 22.40 -5.58
C VAL A 82 -24.23 23.65 -5.90
N ASN A 83 -25.40 23.39 -6.45
CA ASN A 83 -26.40 24.33 -6.91
C ASN A 83 -26.73 25.37 -5.83
N VAL A 84 -26.39 26.64 -6.11
CA VAL A 84 -26.75 27.78 -5.27
C VAL A 84 -28.23 28.08 -5.45
N VAL A 85 -29.06 27.69 -4.48
CA VAL A 85 -30.40 28.28 -4.34
C VAL A 85 -30.27 29.52 -3.47
N THR A 86 -30.25 30.67 -4.14
CA THR A 86 -30.38 32.00 -3.55
C THR A 86 -31.77 32.15 -2.96
N ILE A 87 -31.89 32.20 -1.63
CA ILE A 87 -33.04 32.83 -0.97
C ILE A 87 -32.53 34.12 -0.35
N VAL A 88 -32.63 35.19 -1.13
CA VAL A 88 -32.64 36.56 -0.62
C VAL A 88 -33.97 36.79 0.09
N THR A 89 -33.94 37.20 1.35
CA THR A 89 -34.97 38.07 1.93
C THR A 89 -34.32 38.96 2.99
N SER A 90 -33.97 40.15 2.51
CA SER A 90 -34.07 41.48 3.14
C SER A 90 -34.29 41.64 4.65
N GLN A 91 -33.37 42.40 5.28
CA GLN A 91 -33.59 43.61 6.13
C GLN A 91 -34.39 43.43 7.45
N ALA A 92 -34.11 44.07 8.60
CA ALA A 92 -33.35 45.28 8.93
C ALA A 92 -33.05 45.40 10.45
N ARG A 93 -32.13 46.33 10.74
CA ARG A 93 -31.99 47.24 11.90
C ARG A 93 -31.16 46.81 13.14
N LYS A 94 -30.19 47.69 13.37
CA LYS A 94 -29.34 47.91 14.55
C LYS A 94 -30.19 48.31 15.77
N GLN A 95 -29.79 47.94 16.99
CA GLN A 95 -29.18 48.87 17.96
C GLN A 95 -28.96 48.25 19.35
N THR A 96 -28.07 48.93 20.06
CA THR A 96 -27.34 48.68 21.31
C THR A 96 -28.20 48.73 22.58
N ALA A 97 -27.64 48.17 23.66
CA ALA A 97 -28.12 47.97 25.03
C ALA A 97 -28.69 49.21 25.76
N PRO A 98 -29.26 48.98 26.95
CA PRO A 98 -28.59 49.43 28.18
C PRO A 98 -28.02 48.31 29.04
#